data_AF-A0A158QZ62-F1
#
_entry.id   AF-A0A158QZ62-F1
#
_cell.length_a   1.000
_cell.length_b   1.000
_cell.length_c   1.000
_cell.angle_alpha   90.00
_cell.angle_beta   90.00
_cell.angle_gamma   90.00
#
_symmetry.space_group_name_H-M   'P 1'
#
loop_
_entity.id
_entity.type
_entity.pdbx_description
1 polymer ?
#
loop_
_entity_poly.entity_id
_entity_poly.type
_entity_poly.pdbx_seq_one_letter_code
_entity_poly.pdbx_strand_id
1 'polypeptide(L)'
;MSTTSKESSSAPCAVVVPHFPAHFRDLKLAAQVKQAANELIVSGISRKLHKFISEERLQPVQRQYIWREDQLASPSPAPEPVAVDALYEVGKVQRKWIKFQSGKTLPVITIVVADLAPQERNVIISDLANFRDFGCVNTQRLWGSIVSDTQITILLEDTCMDSLSTYVTTGNREMSELIKFARQMARVVDFFERTKFIHKRLSLDVCQLTTHKTLKVVVFGLSTGLIPKRIYLDDVERCRWMPWECLERQDGDPEPYDQSAVIWTLGTMIWSMFHKAAIPFENESVNQIRSREYRKDCQLDVIEELLPGGILEFAVGGDFVLVFRRFSAGNRELSAAEYEWTSGSGQRQTYRVGHHDTGLYRHSFSLKKWEDVRQE
;
A
#
# COMPACT_ATOMS: atom_id res chain seq x y z
N MET A 1 41.16 24.53 -24.79
CA MET A 1 41.53 23.19 -24.31
C MET A 1 41.42 23.17 -22.79
N SER A 2 40.72 22.16 -22.27
CA SER A 2 40.65 21.72 -20.86
C SER A 2 39.99 22.66 -19.84
N THR A 3 38.67 22.53 -19.74
CA THR A 3 37.87 22.77 -18.53
C THR A 3 38.01 21.57 -17.58
N THR A 4 38.27 21.81 -16.30
CA THR A 4 38.21 20.78 -15.25
C THR A 4 36.91 20.91 -14.46
N SER A 5 36.17 19.81 -14.45
CA SER A 5 34.87 19.56 -13.85
C SER A 5 34.92 19.53 -12.32
N LYS A 6 33.99 20.24 -11.66
CA LYS A 6 33.62 19.99 -10.25
C LYS A 6 32.38 19.11 -10.20
N GLU A 7 32.52 17.98 -9.52
CA GLU A 7 31.46 17.03 -9.17
C GLU A 7 30.36 17.70 -8.33
N SER A 8 29.08 17.49 -8.70
CA SER A 8 27.92 17.89 -7.93
C SER A 8 27.35 16.69 -7.16
N SER A 9 27.58 16.67 -5.85
CA SER A 9 26.95 15.72 -4.93
C SER A 9 25.48 16.10 -4.71
N SER A 10 24.54 15.21 -5.02
CA SER A 10 23.12 15.36 -4.73
C SER A 10 22.83 15.07 -3.25
N ALA A 11 22.59 16.13 -2.47
CA ALA A 11 22.20 16.05 -1.07
C ALA A 11 20.69 15.73 -0.91
N PRO A 12 20.28 15.01 0.16
CA PRO A 12 18.89 14.67 0.41
C PRO A 12 18.08 15.86 0.95
N CYS A 13 16.83 15.94 0.51
CA CYS A 13 15.76 16.88 0.88
C CYS A 13 15.89 17.55 2.27
N ALA A 14 16.26 18.83 2.28
CA ALA A 14 16.17 19.70 3.44
C ALA A 14 14.72 20.16 3.66
N VAL A 15 14.19 19.88 4.86
CA VAL A 15 12.97 20.48 5.41
C VAL A 15 13.20 22.00 5.52
N VAL A 16 12.30 22.86 4.98
CA VAL A 16 12.33 24.30 5.35
C VAL A 16 11.81 24.39 6.75
N VAL A 17 12.67 24.90 7.61
CA VAL A 17 12.30 25.33 8.93
C VAL A 17 11.91 26.82 8.81
N PRO A 18 10.70 27.26 9.21
CA PRO A 18 10.35 28.68 9.21
C PRO A 18 11.27 29.42 10.20
N HIS A 19 11.60 30.68 9.93
CA HIS A 19 12.60 31.49 10.64
C HIS A 19 12.78 31.13 12.12
N PHE A 20 13.83 30.35 12.41
CA PHE A 20 14.32 30.18 13.76
C PHE A 20 15.20 31.39 14.14
N PRO A 21 15.15 31.84 15.40
CA PRO A 21 16.11 32.82 15.89
C PRO A 21 17.53 32.27 15.72
N ALA A 22 18.51 33.15 15.51
CA ALA A 22 19.87 32.84 15.04
C ALA A 22 20.71 31.82 15.85
N HIS A 23 20.18 31.25 16.94
CA HIS A 23 20.83 30.24 17.78
C HIS A 23 20.60 28.78 17.34
N PHE A 24 19.81 28.50 16.29
CA PHE A 24 19.49 27.13 15.84
C PHE A 24 20.22 26.68 14.56
N ARG A 25 21.54 26.92 14.48
CA ARG A 25 22.37 26.48 13.33
C ARG A 25 23.03 25.10 13.48
N ASP A 26 22.46 24.19 14.27
CA ASP A 26 22.99 22.82 14.37
C ASP A 26 22.15 21.81 13.58
N LEU A 27 22.66 21.41 12.40
CA LEU A 27 22.08 20.33 11.58
C LEU A 27 21.95 19.01 12.37
N LYS A 28 22.80 18.78 13.37
CA LYS A 28 22.73 17.60 14.26
C LYS A 28 21.48 17.61 15.13
N LEU A 29 21.11 18.76 15.69
CA LEU A 29 19.93 18.91 16.54
C LEU A 29 18.65 18.68 15.73
N ALA A 30 18.57 19.21 14.50
CA ALA A 30 17.42 18.98 13.62
C ALA A 30 17.25 17.51 13.23
N ALA A 31 18.35 16.78 13.01
CA ALA A 31 18.31 15.35 12.73
C ALA A 31 17.87 14.53 13.96
N GLN A 32 18.35 14.89 15.15
CA GLN A 32 17.98 14.25 16.41
C GLN A 32 16.51 14.49 16.76
N VAL A 33 16.01 15.72 16.61
CA VAL A 33 14.59 16.07 16.82
C VAL A 33 13.70 15.30 15.84
N LYS A 34 14.10 15.20 14.57
CA LYS A 34 13.37 14.42 13.56
C LYS A 34 13.34 12.92 13.89
N GLN A 35 14.44 12.37 14.35
CA GLN A 35 14.52 10.96 14.76
C GLN A 35 13.64 10.69 15.99
N ALA A 36 13.75 11.51 17.04
CA ALA A 36 12.96 11.38 18.26
C ALA A 36 11.46 11.53 18.00
N ALA A 37 11.05 12.51 17.18
CA ALA A 37 9.66 12.67 16.77
C ALA A 37 9.15 11.45 15.98
N ASN A 38 9.96 10.90 15.07
CA ASN A 38 9.59 9.70 14.32
C ASN A 38 9.43 8.47 15.23
N GLU A 39 10.31 8.26 16.21
CA GLU A 39 10.19 7.16 17.18
C GLU A 39 8.92 7.29 18.04
N LEU A 40 8.57 8.50 18.44
CA LEU A 40 7.32 8.79 19.19
C LEU A 40 6.06 8.60 18.35
N ILE A 41 6.12 8.94 17.06
CA ILE A 41 5.03 8.70 16.10
C ILE A 41 4.86 7.19 15.85
N VAL A 42 5.96 6.47 15.59
CA VAL A 42 5.96 5.04 15.29
C VAL A 42 5.52 4.20 16.48
N SER A 43 5.87 4.61 17.71
CA SER A 43 5.43 3.92 18.94
C SER A 43 3.97 4.19 19.33
N GLY A 44 3.24 5.05 18.61
CA GLY A 44 1.83 5.32 18.86
C GLY A 44 1.55 6.11 20.15
N ILE A 45 2.57 6.70 20.78
CA ILE A 45 2.43 7.34 22.10
C ILE A 45 2.15 8.84 21.95
N SER A 46 0.93 9.18 21.55
CA SER A 46 0.50 10.57 21.30
C SER A 46 0.76 11.53 22.48
N ARG A 47 0.64 11.07 23.73
CA ARG A 47 0.95 11.88 24.93
C ARG A 47 2.43 12.22 25.06
N LYS A 48 3.33 11.31 24.68
CA LYS A 48 4.78 11.56 24.71
C LYS A 48 5.20 12.53 23.59
N LEU A 49 4.56 12.44 22.42
CA LEU A 49 4.79 13.40 21.33
C LEU A 49 4.37 14.83 21.71
N HIS A 50 3.19 15.01 22.31
CA HIS A 50 2.75 16.34 22.78
C HIS A 50 3.69 16.91 23.85
N LYS A 51 4.11 16.06 24.80
CA LYS A 51 5.10 16.43 25.81
C LYS A 51 6.42 16.86 25.18
N PHE A 52 6.94 16.07 24.23
CA PHE A 52 8.17 16.38 23.49
C PHE A 52 8.06 17.70 22.71
N ILE A 53 6.96 17.91 21.97
CA ILE A 53 6.71 19.18 21.25
C ILE A 53 6.74 20.38 22.21
N SER A 54 6.12 20.24 23.40
CA SER A 54 6.12 21.27 24.42
C SER A 54 7.51 21.52 25.02
N GLU A 55 8.24 20.45 25.38
CA GLU A 55 9.58 20.53 26.00
C GLU A 55 10.61 21.14 25.04
N GLU A 56 10.57 20.74 23.78
CA GLU A 56 11.44 21.25 22.71
C GLU A 56 10.94 22.58 22.11
N ARG A 57 9.84 23.14 22.64
CA ARG A 57 9.20 24.38 22.16
C ARG A 57 8.94 24.40 20.65
N LEU A 58 8.61 23.24 20.10
CA LEU A 58 8.34 23.08 18.68
C LEU A 58 6.97 23.65 18.34
N GLN A 59 6.88 24.37 17.22
CA GLN A 59 5.62 24.84 16.68
C GLN A 59 5.09 23.80 15.68
N PRO A 60 3.90 23.20 15.93
CA PRO A 60 3.29 22.30 14.96
C PRO A 60 3.01 23.06 13.67
N VAL A 61 3.65 22.64 12.58
CA VAL A 61 3.35 23.21 11.26
C VAL A 61 2.05 22.59 10.79
N GLN A 62 0.98 23.39 10.76
CA GLN A 62 -0.25 22.96 10.11
C GLN A 62 0.00 22.88 8.61
N ARG A 63 -0.13 21.67 8.07
CA ARG A 63 0.10 21.41 6.66
C ARG A 63 -0.95 22.14 5.82
N GLN A 64 -0.50 22.90 4.83
CA GLN A 64 -1.39 23.42 3.79
C GLN A 64 -2.03 22.24 3.05
N TYR A 65 -3.36 22.22 3.02
CA TYR A 65 -4.15 21.16 2.40
C TYR A 65 -4.98 21.68 1.21
N ILE A 66 -5.43 22.92 1.28
CA ILE A 66 -6.10 23.58 0.16
C ILE A 66 -5.05 24.40 -0.60
N TRP A 67 -4.92 24.11 -1.88
CA TRP A 67 -3.95 24.72 -2.78
C TRP A 67 -4.65 25.62 -3.80
N ARG A 68 -3.88 26.47 -4.48
CA ARG A 68 -4.36 27.35 -5.53
C ARG A 68 -3.69 27.02 -6.86
N GLU A 69 -4.35 27.31 -7.98
CA GLU A 69 -3.84 26.99 -9.32
C GLU A 69 -2.54 27.73 -9.63
N ASP A 70 -2.35 28.94 -9.12
CA ASP A 70 -1.09 29.72 -9.24
C ASP A 70 0.10 29.07 -8.52
N GLN A 71 -0.16 28.12 -7.63
CA GLN A 71 0.85 27.32 -6.95
C GLN A 71 1.20 26.04 -7.71
N LEU A 72 0.56 25.74 -8.84
CA LEU A 72 0.94 24.65 -9.71
C LEU A 72 1.85 25.14 -10.84
N ALA A 73 2.96 24.43 -11.04
CA ALA A 73 3.85 24.63 -12.16
C ALA A 73 3.97 23.33 -12.97
N SER A 74 4.09 23.47 -14.29
CA SER A 74 4.45 22.35 -15.15
C SER A 74 5.92 21.95 -14.91
N PRO A 75 6.27 20.67 -14.97
CA PRO A 75 7.67 20.24 -14.85
C PRO A 75 8.50 20.85 -15.98
N SER A 76 9.71 21.30 -15.65
CA SER A 76 10.72 21.74 -16.63
C SER A 76 12.01 20.96 -16.36
N PRO A 77 12.49 20.12 -17.30
CA PRO A 77 11.88 19.78 -18.60
C PRO A 77 10.54 19.04 -18.47
N ALA A 78 9.77 18.99 -19.57
CA ALA A 78 8.46 18.33 -19.61
C ALA A 78 8.57 16.88 -19.09
N PRO A 79 7.66 16.43 -18.22
CA PRO A 79 7.72 15.10 -17.65
C PRO A 79 7.45 14.08 -18.75
N GLU A 80 8.06 12.90 -18.65
CA GLU A 80 7.60 11.76 -19.46
C GLU A 80 6.12 11.44 -19.16
N PRO A 81 5.36 10.94 -20.15
CA PRO A 81 3.98 10.53 -19.96
C PRO A 81 3.86 9.61 -18.74
N VAL A 82 2.85 9.85 -17.91
CA VAL A 82 2.67 9.06 -16.70
C VAL A 82 2.06 7.71 -17.10
N ALA A 83 2.80 6.62 -16.96
CA ALA A 83 2.32 5.26 -17.30
C ALA A 83 1.19 4.73 -16.39
N VAL A 84 0.68 5.57 -15.48
CA VAL A 84 -0.26 5.19 -14.41
C VAL A 84 -1.70 5.62 -14.69
N ASP A 85 -2.01 6.12 -15.89
CA ASP A 85 -3.37 6.56 -16.26
C ASP A 85 -4.42 5.46 -16.05
N ALA A 86 -4.05 4.18 -16.21
CA ALA A 86 -4.94 3.05 -15.99
C ALA A 86 -5.22 2.75 -14.50
N LEU A 87 -4.42 3.25 -13.57
CA LEU A 87 -4.57 2.97 -12.13
C LEU A 87 -5.66 3.85 -11.49
N TYR A 88 -5.79 5.09 -11.96
CA TYR A 88 -6.69 6.08 -11.38
C TYR A 88 -7.98 6.19 -12.19
N GLU A 89 -9.11 5.93 -11.55
CA GLU A 89 -10.42 5.86 -12.21
C GLU A 89 -11.20 7.18 -12.17
N VAL A 90 -10.77 8.12 -11.33
CA VAL A 90 -11.55 9.33 -11.01
C VAL A 90 -11.34 10.48 -12.00
N GLY A 91 -10.24 10.50 -12.76
CA GLY A 91 -9.94 11.65 -13.61
C GLY A 91 -8.62 11.56 -14.35
N LYS A 92 -8.25 12.67 -15.02
CA LYS A 92 -7.04 12.74 -15.86
C LYS A 92 -5.80 12.96 -15.00
N VAL A 93 -4.81 12.10 -15.16
CA VAL A 93 -3.58 12.11 -14.36
C VAL A 93 -2.50 12.92 -15.06
N GLN A 94 -1.76 13.73 -14.30
CA GLN A 94 -0.63 14.51 -14.79
C GLN A 94 0.45 14.62 -13.71
N ARG A 95 1.72 14.79 -14.11
CA ARG A 95 2.78 15.22 -13.19
C ARG A 95 2.87 16.75 -13.19
N LYS A 96 2.82 17.35 -12.00
CA LYS A 96 3.04 18.79 -11.79
C LYS A 96 3.96 19.02 -10.59
N TRP A 97 4.31 20.27 -10.36
CA TRP A 97 5.03 20.70 -9.17
C TRP A 97 4.16 21.67 -8.37
N ILE A 98 4.08 21.43 -7.08
CA ILE A 98 3.53 22.39 -6.14
C ILE A 98 4.64 23.37 -5.75
N LYS A 99 4.33 24.68 -5.76
CA LYS A 99 5.20 25.75 -5.30
C LYS A 99 4.72 26.30 -3.96
N PHE A 100 5.58 26.20 -2.96
CA PHE A 100 5.37 26.77 -1.64
C PHE A 100 5.67 28.27 -1.65
N GLN A 101 5.08 29.04 -0.72
CA GLN A 101 5.37 30.47 -0.55
C GLN A 101 6.87 30.74 -0.30
N SER A 102 7.47 29.92 0.56
CA SER A 102 8.66 29.12 0.23
C SER A 102 9.67 29.61 -0.80
N GLY A 103 9.23 29.54 -2.06
CA GLY A 103 10.08 29.35 -3.22
C GLY A 103 10.44 27.87 -3.47
N LYS A 104 10.34 27.00 -2.46
CA LYS A 104 10.54 25.55 -2.64
C LYS A 104 9.43 24.95 -3.49
N THR A 105 9.79 23.87 -4.18
CA THR A 105 8.87 23.12 -5.04
C THR A 105 8.88 21.64 -4.66
N LEU A 106 7.79 20.94 -4.98
CA LEU A 106 7.61 19.52 -4.71
C LEU A 106 6.88 18.87 -5.89
N PRO A 107 7.44 17.80 -6.50
CA PRO A 107 6.74 17.05 -7.54
C PRO A 107 5.53 16.32 -6.95
N VAL A 108 4.43 16.33 -7.70
CA VAL A 108 3.17 15.69 -7.35
C VAL A 108 2.52 15.05 -8.57
N ILE A 109 1.75 14.00 -8.31
CA ILE A 109 0.76 13.49 -9.24
C ILE A 109 -0.53 14.27 -9.00
N THR A 110 -1.11 14.80 -10.08
CA THR A 110 -2.37 15.52 -10.03
C THR A 110 -3.43 14.73 -10.76
N ILE A 111 -4.59 14.54 -10.14
CA ILE A 111 -5.76 13.96 -10.80
C ILE A 111 -6.78 15.05 -10.98
N VAL A 112 -7.05 15.42 -12.22
CA VAL A 112 -8.02 16.44 -12.60
C VAL A 112 -9.36 15.78 -12.85
N VAL A 113 -10.33 16.09 -12.00
CA VAL A 113 -11.70 15.63 -12.08
C VAL A 113 -12.55 16.82 -12.51
N ALA A 114 -12.96 16.85 -13.77
CA ALA A 114 -13.71 17.96 -14.37
C ALA A 114 -15.19 17.58 -14.56
N ASP A 115 -16.01 18.57 -14.90
CA ASP A 115 -17.43 18.40 -15.25
C ASP A 115 -18.28 17.73 -14.16
N LEU A 116 -17.90 17.92 -12.89
CA LEU A 116 -18.55 17.28 -11.75
C LEU A 116 -19.94 17.87 -11.47
N ALA A 117 -20.93 17.00 -11.28
CA ALA A 117 -22.19 17.41 -10.67
C ALA A 117 -21.97 17.84 -9.21
N PRO A 118 -22.79 18.78 -8.67
CA PRO A 118 -22.62 19.26 -7.29
C PRO A 118 -22.60 18.13 -6.23
N GLN A 119 -23.39 17.07 -6.43
CA GLN A 119 -23.45 15.93 -5.53
C GLN A 119 -22.14 15.12 -5.53
N GLU A 120 -21.58 14.83 -6.70
CA GLU A 120 -20.31 14.11 -6.86
C GLU A 120 -19.15 14.91 -6.26
N ARG A 121 -19.12 16.21 -6.56
CA ARG A 121 -18.16 17.16 -5.99
C ARG A 121 -18.17 17.14 -4.47
N ASN A 122 -19.36 17.17 -3.85
CA ASN A 122 -19.49 17.16 -2.39
C ASN A 122 -19.01 15.84 -1.76
N VAL A 123 -19.20 14.70 -2.43
CA VAL A 123 -18.67 13.41 -1.98
C VAL A 123 -17.14 13.44 -1.96
N ILE A 124 -16.50 13.90 -3.05
CA ILE A 124 -15.04 13.98 -3.13
C ILE A 124 -14.49 14.97 -2.09
N ILE A 125 -15.10 16.15 -1.92
CA ILE A 125 -14.67 17.14 -0.91
C ILE A 125 -14.78 16.57 0.51
N SER A 126 -15.87 15.87 0.82
CA SER A 126 -16.07 15.22 2.13
C SER A 126 -14.98 14.18 2.38
N ASP A 127 -14.70 13.33 1.40
CA ASP A 127 -13.63 12.33 1.50
C ASP A 127 -12.25 12.99 1.67
N LEU A 128 -11.95 14.04 0.89
CA LEU A 128 -10.70 14.80 1.05
C LEU A 128 -10.57 15.36 2.47
N ALA A 129 -11.63 15.90 3.06
CA ALA A 129 -11.58 16.41 4.43
C ALA A 129 -11.34 15.29 5.46
N ASN A 130 -12.04 14.16 5.31
CA ASN A 130 -11.94 13.01 6.22
C ASN A 130 -10.58 12.32 6.17
N PHE A 131 -9.93 12.31 5.01
CA PHE A 131 -8.66 11.60 4.79
C PHE A 131 -7.44 12.54 4.71
N ARG A 132 -7.56 13.81 5.07
CA ARG A 132 -6.48 14.81 4.96
C ARG A 132 -5.17 14.43 5.67
N ASP A 133 -5.31 13.73 6.80
CA ASP A 133 -4.22 13.28 7.67
C ASP A 133 -4.04 11.75 7.62
N PHE A 134 -4.75 11.07 6.72
CA PHE A 134 -4.69 9.62 6.60
C PHE A 134 -3.43 9.15 5.87
N GLY A 135 -2.81 8.10 6.41
CA GLY A 135 -1.72 7.36 5.79
C GLY A 135 -0.58 7.07 6.74
N CYS A 136 0.33 6.21 6.28
CA CYS A 136 1.60 5.91 6.92
C CYS A 136 2.75 6.10 5.91
N VAL A 137 3.98 5.81 6.33
CA VAL A 137 5.17 5.97 5.46
C VAL A 137 5.08 5.14 4.16
N ASN A 138 4.34 4.02 4.19
CA ASN A 138 4.18 3.07 3.09
C ASN A 138 2.86 3.19 2.32
N THR A 139 2.03 4.22 2.59
CA THR A 139 0.90 4.59 1.72
C THR A 139 1.26 5.81 0.89
N GLN A 140 0.71 5.94 -0.32
CA GLN A 140 0.86 7.15 -1.12
C GLN A 140 0.20 8.32 -0.38
N ARG A 141 0.96 9.40 -0.21
CA ARG A 141 0.51 10.55 0.57
C ARG A 141 -0.41 11.46 -0.25
N LEU A 142 -1.52 11.88 0.35
CA LEU A 142 -2.37 12.96 -0.14
C LEU A 142 -1.79 14.32 0.27
N TRP A 143 -1.41 15.16 -0.70
CA TRP A 143 -0.96 16.56 -0.51
C TRP A 143 -2.08 17.55 -0.35
N GLY A 144 -3.25 17.21 -0.87
CA GLY A 144 -4.47 17.98 -0.71
C GLY A 144 -5.15 18.19 -2.05
N SER A 145 -5.82 19.33 -2.20
CA SER A 145 -6.64 19.58 -3.37
C SER A 145 -6.71 21.05 -3.76
N ILE A 146 -7.01 21.28 -5.02
CA ILE A 146 -7.52 22.55 -5.55
C ILE A 146 -8.98 22.31 -5.92
N VAL A 147 -9.87 23.20 -5.47
CA VAL A 147 -11.31 23.05 -5.66
C VAL A 147 -11.82 24.30 -6.35
N SER A 148 -12.51 24.12 -7.47
CA SER A 148 -13.33 25.14 -8.13
C SER A 148 -14.80 24.71 -8.11
N ASP A 149 -15.67 25.42 -8.82
CA ASP A 149 -17.10 25.11 -8.88
C ASP A 149 -17.40 23.82 -9.64
N THR A 150 -16.67 23.54 -10.72
CA THR A 150 -16.91 22.39 -11.61
C THR A 150 -15.77 21.39 -11.65
N GLN A 151 -14.65 21.67 -10.97
CA GLN A 151 -13.46 20.83 -11.03
C GLN A 151 -12.83 20.66 -9.65
N ILE A 152 -12.31 19.46 -9.41
CA ILE A 152 -11.41 19.16 -8.29
C ILE A 152 -10.10 18.64 -8.87
N THR A 153 -8.98 19.21 -8.43
CA THR A 153 -7.65 18.67 -8.70
C THR A 153 -7.08 18.08 -7.41
N ILE A 154 -6.93 16.76 -7.38
CA ILE A 154 -6.37 16.01 -6.25
C ILE A 154 -4.85 15.97 -6.41
N LEU A 155 -4.11 16.22 -5.34
CA LEU A 155 -2.65 16.29 -5.34
C LEU A 155 -2.08 15.14 -4.51
N LEU A 156 -1.37 14.21 -5.14
CA LEU A 156 -0.82 12.99 -4.54
C LEU A 156 0.71 12.97 -4.63
N GLU A 157 1.34 12.20 -3.76
CA GLU A 157 2.77 11.92 -3.78
C GLU A 157 3.19 11.34 -5.14
N ASP A 158 4.21 11.95 -5.76
CA ASP A 158 4.82 11.41 -6.96
C ASP A 158 5.75 10.24 -6.62
N THR A 159 5.26 9.04 -6.88
CA THR A 159 6.06 7.84 -6.88
C THR A 159 6.81 7.78 -8.20
N CYS A 160 8.11 8.06 -8.15
CA CYS A 160 8.91 8.30 -9.35
C CYS A 160 9.05 7.09 -10.29
N MET A 161 8.78 5.87 -9.81
CA MET A 161 8.92 4.63 -10.58
C MET A 161 7.56 4.08 -11.00
N ASP A 162 7.57 2.84 -11.52
CA ASP A 162 6.39 2.07 -11.90
C ASP A 162 5.77 1.33 -10.69
N SER A 163 4.71 0.57 -10.98
CA SER A 163 4.12 -0.42 -10.07
C SER A 163 5.13 -1.50 -9.67
N LEU A 164 4.90 -2.09 -8.50
CA LEU A 164 5.62 -3.26 -8.03
C LEU A 164 5.41 -4.45 -8.99
N SER A 165 4.22 -4.57 -9.58
CA SER A 165 3.92 -5.59 -10.58
C SER A 165 4.92 -5.50 -11.75
N THR A 166 5.07 -4.31 -12.35
CA THR A 166 6.05 -4.07 -13.43
C THR A 166 7.48 -4.34 -12.98
N TYR A 167 7.86 -3.87 -11.79
CA TYR A 167 9.21 -4.10 -11.24
C TYR A 167 9.54 -5.59 -11.13
N VAL A 168 8.59 -6.36 -10.59
CA VAL A 168 8.76 -7.81 -10.41
C VAL A 168 8.82 -8.48 -11.78
N THR A 169 7.95 -8.15 -12.72
CA THR A 169 7.89 -8.78 -14.05
C THR A 169 9.13 -8.52 -14.90
N THR A 170 9.60 -7.26 -14.94
CA THR A 170 10.63 -6.81 -15.90
C THR A 170 12.04 -6.76 -15.32
N GLY A 171 12.18 -6.63 -14.00
CA GLY A 171 13.45 -6.38 -13.33
C GLY A 171 14.20 -7.64 -12.88
N ASN A 172 15.49 -7.46 -12.57
CA ASN A 172 16.23 -8.46 -11.81
C ASN A 172 15.75 -8.43 -10.36
N ARG A 173 15.28 -9.58 -9.87
CA ARG A 173 14.60 -9.68 -8.58
C ARG A 173 15.60 -9.99 -7.49
N GLU A 174 16.06 -8.95 -6.82
CA GLU A 174 16.80 -9.20 -5.60
C GLU A 174 15.84 -9.66 -4.50
N MET A 175 16.11 -10.86 -3.99
CA MET A 175 15.26 -11.50 -2.98
C MET A 175 15.12 -10.65 -1.71
N SER A 176 16.20 -10.00 -1.31
CA SER A 176 16.25 -9.05 -0.19
C SER A 176 15.28 -7.88 -0.37
N GLU A 177 15.00 -7.47 -1.62
CA GLU A 177 14.08 -6.39 -1.93
C GLU A 177 12.64 -6.84 -1.91
N LEU A 178 12.34 -8.03 -2.44
CA LEU A 178 11.00 -8.62 -2.33
C LEU A 178 10.61 -8.81 -0.85
N ILE A 179 11.53 -9.30 -0.03
CA ILE A 179 11.40 -9.36 1.42
C ILE A 179 11.10 -7.98 2.03
N LYS A 180 11.87 -6.95 1.62
CA LYS A 180 11.66 -5.58 2.08
C LYS A 180 10.26 -5.09 1.71
N PHE A 181 9.78 -5.40 0.52
CA PHE A 181 8.44 -5.02 0.05
C PHE A 181 7.34 -5.77 0.81
N ALA A 182 7.45 -7.08 1.03
CA ALA A 182 6.52 -7.85 1.85
C ALA A 182 6.34 -7.23 3.24
N ARG A 183 7.45 -6.86 3.89
CA ARG A 183 7.42 -6.14 5.19
C ARG A 183 6.70 -4.80 5.11
N GLN A 184 6.91 -4.06 4.04
CA GLN A 184 6.27 -2.76 3.85
C GLN A 184 4.77 -2.89 3.57
N MET A 185 4.33 -3.91 2.83
CA MET A 185 2.90 -4.24 2.65
C MET A 185 2.25 -4.61 3.99
N ALA A 186 2.90 -5.48 4.78
CA ALA A 186 2.39 -5.88 6.09
C ALA A 186 2.18 -4.66 7.02
N ARG A 187 3.13 -3.72 7.04
CA ARG A 187 3.00 -2.45 7.79
C ARG A 187 1.83 -1.57 7.34
N VAL A 188 1.45 -1.65 6.07
CA VAL A 188 0.28 -0.93 5.55
C VAL A 188 -1.01 -1.59 6.03
N VAL A 189 -1.10 -2.92 5.95
CA VAL A 189 -2.29 -3.67 6.40
C VAL A 189 -2.50 -3.54 7.91
N ASP A 190 -1.42 -3.56 8.67
CA ASP A 190 -1.38 -3.23 10.09
C ASP A 190 -1.94 -1.83 10.41
N PHE A 191 -1.51 -0.83 9.62
CA PHE A 191 -2.02 0.52 9.73
C PHE A 191 -3.52 0.58 9.39
N PHE A 192 -3.97 -0.13 8.36
CA PHE A 192 -5.38 -0.24 7.99
C PHE A 192 -6.21 -0.86 9.13
N GLU A 193 -5.73 -1.94 9.76
CA GLU A 193 -6.39 -2.55 10.91
C GLU A 193 -6.56 -1.57 12.08
N ARG A 194 -5.47 -0.89 12.47
CA ARG A 194 -5.48 0.07 13.59
C ARG A 194 -6.40 1.26 13.34
N THR A 195 -6.52 1.67 12.09
CA THR A 195 -7.36 2.79 11.68
C THR A 195 -8.78 2.39 11.26
N LYS A 196 -9.11 1.09 11.34
CA LYS A 196 -10.39 0.51 10.91
C LYS A 196 -10.73 0.85 9.45
N PHE A 197 -9.69 0.98 8.62
CA PHE A 197 -9.81 1.26 7.21
C PHE A 197 -9.80 -0.04 6.40
N ILE A 198 -10.79 -0.22 5.52
CA ILE A 198 -10.87 -1.39 4.65
C ILE A 198 -10.48 -0.97 3.23
N HIS A 199 -9.34 -1.46 2.73
CA HIS A 199 -8.86 -1.15 1.39
C HIS A 199 -9.55 -2.02 0.32
N LYS A 200 -10.70 -1.55 -0.18
CA LYS A 200 -11.58 -2.31 -1.08
C LYS A 200 -11.06 -2.54 -2.51
N ARG A 201 -9.89 -2.02 -2.87
CA ARG A 201 -9.16 -2.34 -4.13
C ARG A 201 -7.73 -2.83 -3.89
N LEU A 202 -7.48 -3.54 -2.78
CA LEU A 202 -6.12 -3.98 -2.47
C LEU A 202 -5.67 -5.07 -3.46
N SER A 203 -4.56 -4.84 -4.16
CA SER A 203 -3.93 -5.75 -5.13
C SER A 203 -2.45 -5.41 -5.29
N LEU A 204 -1.71 -6.18 -6.08
CA LEU A 204 -0.31 -5.87 -6.37
C LEU A 204 -0.16 -4.57 -7.21
N ASP A 205 -1.14 -4.25 -8.06
CA ASP A 205 -1.07 -3.12 -9.01
C ASP A 205 -1.18 -1.75 -8.31
N VAL A 206 -1.90 -1.69 -7.18
CA VAL A 206 -1.96 -0.48 -6.35
C VAL A 206 -0.69 -0.27 -5.53
N CYS A 207 0.30 -1.17 -5.58
CA CYS A 207 1.60 -0.98 -4.94
C CYS A 207 2.56 -0.30 -5.91
N GLN A 208 2.98 0.93 -5.60
CA GLN A 208 3.93 1.72 -6.37
C GLN A 208 5.30 1.74 -5.69
N LEU A 209 6.36 1.96 -6.47
CA LEU A 209 7.71 2.10 -5.96
C LEU A 209 8.25 3.53 -6.10
N THR A 210 9.04 3.95 -5.11
CA THR A 210 9.86 5.15 -5.19
C THR A 210 11.23 4.82 -5.79
N THR A 211 11.99 5.84 -6.21
CA THR A 211 13.40 5.68 -6.67
C THR A 211 14.28 4.94 -5.67
N HIS A 212 14.02 5.11 -4.36
CA HIS A 212 14.76 4.45 -3.28
C HIS A 212 14.20 3.07 -2.91
N LYS A 213 13.42 2.45 -3.82
CA LYS A 213 12.79 1.14 -3.63
C LYS A 213 12.04 1.06 -2.31
N THR A 214 11.22 2.07 -2.05
CA THR A 214 10.24 2.07 -0.95
C THR A 214 8.86 1.96 -1.54
N LEU A 215 8.09 1.00 -1.03
CA LEU A 215 6.73 0.70 -1.43
C LEU A 215 5.74 1.73 -0.89
N LYS A 216 4.81 2.10 -1.76
CA LYS A 216 3.72 3.05 -1.55
C LYS A 216 2.42 2.41 -2.06
N VAL A 217 1.54 2.00 -1.14
CA VAL A 217 0.20 1.54 -1.51
C VAL A 217 -0.66 2.77 -1.83
N VAL A 218 -1.17 2.83 -3.05
CA VAL A 218 -2.11 3.84 -3.52
C VAL A 218 -3.46 3.60 -2.85
N VAL A 219 -4.07 4.65 -2.32
CA VAL A 219 -5.36 4.61 -1.62
C VAL A 219 -6.41 5.47 -2.31
N PHE A 220 -5.97 6.57 -2.91
CA PHE A 220 -6.82 7.64 -3.43
C PHE A 220 -6.92 7.59 -4.95
N GLY A 221 -8.06 8.01 -5.49
CA GLY A 221 -8.33 8.06 -6.93
C GLY A 221 -8.64 6.70 -7.56
N LEU A 222 -8.90 5.67 -6.75
CA LEU A 222 -9.14 4.29 -7.19
C LEU A 222 -10.63 3.97 -7.47
N SER A 223 -11.47 4.98 -7.65
CA SER A 223 -12.91 4.84 -7.93
C SER A 223 -13.45 6.10 -8.58
N THR A 224 -14.73 6.14 -8.95
CA THR A 224 -15.40 7.39 -9.38
C THR A 224 -15.58 8.42 -8.25
N GLY A 225 -15.47 8.00 -6.98
CA GLY A 225 -15.26 8.88 -5.83
C GLY A 225 -13.76 9.04 -5.50
N LEU A 226 -13.41 9.52 -4.31
CA LEU A 226 -11.99 9.58 -3.91
C LEU A 226 -11.44 8.20 -3.53
N ILE A 227 -12.23 7.41 -2.80
CA ILE A 227 -11.85 6.06 -2.37
C ILE A 227 -12.97 5.06 -2.67
N PRO A 228 -12.66 3.79 -2.98
CA PRO A 228 -13.68 2.78 -3.23
C PRO A 228 -14.53 2.52 -1.98
N LYS A 229 -15.84 2.78 -2.07
CA LYS A 229 -16.78 2.60 -0.94
C LYS A 229 -17.44 1.23 -0.93
N ARG A 230 -17.44 0.52 -2.05
CA ARG A 230 -18.09 -0.79 -2.23
C ARG A 230 -17.16 -1.70 -3.03
N ILE A 231 -17.47 -2.99 -2.99
CA ILE A 231 -16.84 -3.98 -3.87
C ILE A 231 -17.85 -4.34 -4.94
N TYR A 232 -17.35 -4.44 -6.17
CA TYR A 232 -18.10 -4.80 -7.36
C TYR A 232 -17.66 -6.22 -7.75
N LEU A 233 -18.51 -7.22 -7.49
CA LEU A 233 -18.19 -8.65 -7.74
C LEU A 233 -18.31 -9.01 -9.23
N ASP A 234 -18.89 -8.12 -10.02
CA ASP A 234 -18.83 -8.11 -11.48
C ASP A 234 -17.48 -7.65 -12.03
N ASP A 235 -16.59 -7.07 -11.22
CA ASP A 235 -15.18 -6.88 -11.60
C ASP A 235 -14.41 -8.20 -11.35
N VAL A 236 -14.17 -8.98 -12.40
CA VAL A 236 -13.47 -10.27 -12.28
C VAL A 236 -12.04 -10.09 -11.78
N GLU A 237 -11.37 -9.00 -12.17
CA GLU A 237 -10.01 -8.72 -11.71
C GLU A 237 -10.02 -8.45 -10.22
N ARG A 238 -11.07 -7.82 -9.69
CA ARG A 238 -11.22 -7.66 -8.23
C ARG A 238 -11.40 -8.99 -7.52
N CYS A 239 -12.25 -9.88 -8.05
CA CYS A 239 -12.54 -11.19 -7.47
C CYS A 239 -11.31 -12.11 -7.35
N ARG A 240 -10.32 -11.96 -8.24
CA ARG A 240 -9.05 -12.73 -8.18
C ARG A 240 -8.32 -12.56 -6.84
N TRP A 241 -8.31 -11.34 -6.31
CA TRP A 241 -7.55 -10.97 -5.11
C TRP A 241 -8.30 -11.22 -3.79
N MET A 242 -9.60 -11.47 -3.86
CA MET A 242 -10.46 -11.60 -2.69
C MET A 242 -10.47 -13.03 -2.14
N PRO A 243 -10.75 -13.20 -0.84
CA PRO A 243 -11.10 -14.50 -0.28
C PRO A 243 -12.37 -15.04 -0.93
N TRP A 244 -12.46 -16.36 -1.01
CA TRP A 244 -13.60 -17.04 -1.65
C TRP A 244 -14.89 -16.83 -0.85
N GLU A 245 -14.84 -16.64 0.48
CA GLU A 245 -16.03 -16.40 1.29
C GLU A 245 -16.77 -15.09 0.94
N CYS A 246 -16.04 -14.12 0.39
CA CYS A 246 -16.57 -12.82 -0.03
C CYS A 246 -17.13 -12.82 -1.47
N LEU A 247 -17.07 -13.95 -2.17
CA LEU A 247 -17.69 -14.11 -3.48
C LEU A 247 -19.19 -14.42 -3.33
N GLU A 248 -19.96 -14.13 -4.38
CA GLU A 248 -21.40 -14.41 -4.41
C GLU A 248 -21.67 -15.89 -4.08
N ARG A 249 -22.69 -16.11 -3.27
CA ARG A 249 -23.22 -17.45 -2.94
C ARG A 249 -24.62 -17.59 -3.51
N GLN A 250 -25.01 -18.82 -3.85
CA GLN A 250 -26.34 -19.06 -4.43
C GLN A 250 -27.47 -18.92 -3.40
N ASP A 251 -27.16 -19.06 -2.11
CA ASP A 251 -28.10 -19.20 -1.00
C ASP A 251 -28.10 -18.03 0.01
N GLY A 252 -27.56 -16.87 -0.37
CA GLY A 252 -27.58 -15.68 0.48
C GLY A 252 -26.58 -14.59 0.07
N ASP A 253 -26.34 -13.66 0.98
CA ASP A 253 -25.35 -12.60 0.77
C ASP A 253 -23.92 -13.12 0.98
N PRO A 254 -22.93 -12.62 0.22
CA PRO A 254 -21.51 -12.92 0.44
C PRO A 254 -21.05 -12.45 1.83
N GLU A 255 -20.00 -13.08 2.38
CA GLU A 255 -19.38 -12.53 3.59
C GLU A 255 -18.81 -11.13 3.30
N PRO A 256 -18.88 -10.20 4.27
CA PRO A 256 -18.33 -8.87 4.08
C PRO A 256 -16.82 -8.94 3.88
N TYR A 257 -16.30 -8.20 2.89
CA TYR A 257 -14.86 -7.96 2.77
C TYR A 257 -14.42 -7.01 3.88
N ASP A 258 -14.00 -7.59 4.99
CA ASP A 258 -13.60 -6.91 6.22
C ASP A 258 -12.07 -6.94 6.42
N GLN A 259 -11.61 -6.70 7.65
CA GLN A 259 -10.17 -6.71 7.95
C GLN A 259 -9.54 -8.10 7.75
N SER A 260 -10.28 -9.18 8.03
CA SER A 260 -9.79 -10.54 7.82
C SER A 260 -9.60 -10.80 6.32
N ALA A 261 -10.54 -10.32 5.50
CA ALA A 261 -10.43 -10.40 4.05
C ALA A 261 -9.26 -9.56 3.49
N VAL A 262 -8.93 -8.42 4.09
CA VAL A 262 -7.74 -7.63 3.73
C VAL A 262 -6.44 -8.40 4.04
N ILE A 263 -6.38 -9.08 5.19
CA ILE A 263 -5.24 -9.93 5.56
C ILE A 263 -5.11 -11.11 4.60
N TRP A 264 -6.22 -11.71 4.16
CA TRP A 264 -6.21 -12.71 3.10
C TRP A 264 -5.59 -12.18 1.82
N THR A 265 -6.08 -11.03 1.35
CA THR A 265 -5.59 -10.40 0.11
C THR A 265 -4.09 -10.08 0.20
N LEU A 266 -3.58 -9.68 1.36
CA LEU A 266 -2.13 -9.53 1.59
C LEU A 266 -1.37 -10.82 1.30
N GLY A 267 -1.90 -11.97 1.72
CA GLY A 267 -1.31 -13.27 1.42
C GLY A 267 -1.22 -13.54 -0.08
N THR A 268 -2.32 -13.33 -0.81
CA THR A 268 -2.36 -13.43 -2.27
C THR A 268 -1.39 -12.48 -2.96
N MET A 269 -1.23 -11.25 -2.46
CA MET A 269 -0.28 -10.27 -2.99
C MET A 269 1.18 -10.70 -2.80
N ILE A 270 1.51 -11.22 -1.62
CA ILE A 270 2.87 -11.68 -1.34
C ILE A 270 3.18 -12.92 -2.18
N TRP A 271 2.23 -13.85 -2.30
CA TRP A 271 2.34 -14.97 -3.23
C TRP A 271 2.63 -14.48 -4.65
N SER A 272 1.78 -13.59 -5.18
CA SER A 272 1.93 -13.06 -6.55
C SER A 272 3.30 -12.40 -6.75
N MET A 273 3.75 -11.58 -5.78
CA MET A 273 5.05 -10.90 -5.83
C MET A 273 6.22 -11.89 -5.94
N PHE A 274 6.25 -12.95 -5.14
CA PHE A 274 7.31 -13.98 -5.25
C PHE A 274 7.17 -14.78 -6.56
N HIS A 275 5.94 -15.01 -7.01
CA HIS A 275 5.61 -15.77 -8.22
C HIS A 275 5.57 -14.91 -9.47
N LYS A 276 6.49 -13.97 -9.61
CA LYS A 276 6.63 -13.20 -10.85
C LYS A 276 5.49 -12.25 -11.19
N ALA A 277 4.81 -11.70 -10.19
CA ALA A 277 3.58 -10.96 -10.37
C ALA A 277 2.52 -11.81 -11.10
N ALA A 278 2.53 -13.13 -10.84
CA ALA A 278 1.53 -14.04 -11.38
C ALA A 278 0.13 -13.57 -10.98
N ILE A 279 -0.78 -13.63 -11.94
CA ILE A 279 -2.16 -13.25 -11.73
C ILE A 279 -2.84 -14.41 -10.98
N PRO A 280 -3.52 -14.17 -9.85
CA PRO A 280 -4.22 -15.23 -9.16
C PRO A 280 -5.28 -15.86 -10.07
N PHE A 281 -5.27 -17.18 -10.19
CA PHE A 281 -6.23 -17.96 -11.00
C PHE A 281 -6.22 -17.57 -12.47
N GLU A 282 -5.04 -17.23 -13.03
CA GLU A 282 -4.90 -16.76 -14.43
C GLU A 282 -5.48 -17.75 -15.46
N ASN A 283 -5.34 -19.05 -15.20
CA ASN A 283 -5.81 -20.11 -16.10
C ASN A 283 -7.29 -20.48 -15.92
N GLU A 284 -7.98 -19.85 -14.97
CA GLU A 284 -9.40 -20.13 -14.69
C GLU A 284 -10.33 -19.24 -15.51
N SER A 285 -11.49 -19.79 -15.87
CA SER A 285 -12.54 -19.00 -16.53
C SER A 285 -13.16 -17.96 -15.58
N VAL A 286 -13.80 -16.93 -16.13
CA VAL A 286 -14.50 -15.89 -15.35
C VAL A 286 -15.52 -16.50 -14.38
N ASN A 287 -16.25 -17.53 -14.80
CA ASN A 287 -17.23 -18.22 -13.96
C ASN A 287 -16.56 -18.96 -12.79
N GLN A 288 -15.43 -19.60 -13.03
CA GLN A 288 -14.65 -20.27 -11.98
C GLN A 288 -14.06 -19.26 -10.99
N ILE A 289 -13.54 -18.13 -11.47
CA ILE A 289 -12.98 -17.07 -10.62
C ILE A 289 -14.04 -16.49 -9.68
N ARG A 290 -15.29 -16.33 -10.16
CA ARG A 290 -16.41 -15.82 -9.37
C ARG A 290 -17.13 -16.88 -8.54
N SER A 291 -16.98 -18.16 -8.86
CA SER A 291 -17.66 -19.23 -8.14
C SER A 291 -17.02 -19.45 -6.78
N ARG A 292 -17.77 -19.13 -5.73
CA ARG A 292 -17.39 -19.43 -4.35
C ARG A 292 -17.11 -20.92 -4.14
N GLU A 293 -17.98 -21.79 -4.66
CA GLU A 293 -17.89 -23.24 -4.51
C GLU A 293 -16.63 -23.79 -5.17
N TYR A 294 -16.32 -23.31 -6.37
CA TYR A 294 -15.07 -23.65 -7.05
C TYR A 294 -13.87 -23.15 -6.24
N ARG A 295 -13.88 -21.87 -5.89
CA ARG A 295 -12.77 -21.18 -5.22
C ARG A 295 -12.48 -21.68 -3.81
N LYS A 296 -13.46 -22.28 -3.12
CA LYS A 296 -13.30 -22.87 -1.78
C LYS A 296 -12.23 -23.95 -1.75
N ASP A 297 -12.19 -24.77 -2.80
CA ASP A 297 -11.26 -25.89 -2.90
C ASP A 297 -10.03 -25.56 -3.77
N CYS A 298 -10.01 -24.40 -4.42
CA CYS A 298 -8.87 -23.94 -5.20
C CYS A 298 -7.69 -23.52 -4.33
N GLN A 299 -6.50 -23.72 -4.89
CA GLN A 299 -5.26 -23.25 -4.33
C GLN A 299 -4.42 -22.52 -5.36
N LEU A 300 -3.53 -21.66 -4.87
CA LEU A 300 -2.50 -21.05 -5.69
C LEU A 300 -1.26 -21.96 -5.69
N ASP A 301 -0.72 -22.23 -6.88
CA ASP A 301 0.47 -23.05 -7.05
C ASP A 301 1.70 -22.33 -6.46
N VAL A 302 2.51 -23.05 -5.68
CA VAL A 302 3.75 -22.52 -5.11
C VAL A 302 4.95 -23.13 -5.83
N ILE A 303 5.82 -22.28 -6.37
CA ILE A 303 7.06 -22.65 -7.05
C ILE A 303 8.21 -22.34 -6.07
N GLU A 304 8.73 -23.38 -5.40
CA GLU A 304 9.71 -23.25 -4.31
C GLU A 304 10.98 -22.50 -4.74
N GLU A 305 11.40 -22.65 -6.00
CA GLU A 305 12.59 -22.02 -6.56
C GLU A 305 12.48 -20.50 -6.64
N LEU A 306 11.26 -19.96 -6.56
CA LEU A 306 10.99 -18.53 -6.55
C LEU A 306 10.92 -17.93 -5.14
N LEU A 307 10.99 -18.77 -4.09
CA LEU A 307 10.93 -18.34 -2.70
C LEU A 307 12.30 -17.96 -2.12
N PRO A 308 12.35 -17.10 -1.08
CA PRO A 308 13.62 -16.71 -0.46
C PRO A 308 14.42 -17.89 0.11
N GLY A 309 15.55 -18.22 -0.54
CA GLY A 309 16.46 -19.27 -0.07
C GLY A 309 15.85 -20.68 -0.06
N GLY A 310 14.75 -20.91 -0.80
CA GLY A 310 13.94 -22.13 -0.68
C GLY A 310 13.29 -22.29 0.70
N ILE A 311 13.37 -21.26 1.53
CA ILE A 311 12.85 -21.26 2.89
C ILE A 311 11.36 -21.02 2.79
N LEU A 312 10.62 -21.99 3.31
CA LEU A 312 9.21 -21.87 3.47
C LEU A 312 8.93 -20.87 4.62
N GLU A 313 9.65 -20.85 5.74
CA GLU A 313 9.35 -19.95 6.86
C GLU A 313 9.98 -18.52 6.78
N PHE A 314 9.16 -17.46 6.71
CA PHE A 314 9.65 -16.06 6.70
C PHE A 314 9.10 -15.20 7.86
N ALA A 315 9.86 -15.09 8.94
CA ALA A 315 9.54 -14.18 10.04
C ALA A 315 9.90 -12.73 9.70
N VAL A 316 8.92 -11.80 9.75
CA VAL A 316 9.15 -10.37 9.52
C VAL A 316 9.11 -9.61 10.83
N GLY A 317 10.19 -9.74 11.61
CA GLY A 317 10.51 -8.87 12.74
C GLY A 317 9.43 -8.82 13.84
N GLY A 318 9.53 -9.74 14.81
CA GLY A 318 8.91 -9.64 16.14
C GLY A 318 7.39 -9.82 16.22
N ASP A 319 6.63 -9.12 15.37
CA ASP A 319 5.17 -8.96 15.48
C ASP A 319 4.39 -9.62 14.31
N PHE A 320 5.11 -10.02 13.25
CA PHE A 320 4.56 -10.64 12.04
C PHE A 320 5.40 -11.85 11.62
N VAL A 321 4.77 -13.00 11.43
CA VAL A 321 5.42 -14.18 10.85
C VAL A 321 4.61 -14.65 9.65
N LEU A 322 5.22 -14.60 8.48
CA LEU A 322 4.70 -15.21 7.27
C LEU A 322 5.41 -16.53 7.08
N VAL A 323 4.78 -17.60 7.51
CA VAL A 323 5.33 -18.93 7.34
C VAL A 323 4.75 -19.52 6.07
N PHE A 324 5.56 -19.85 5.08
CA PHE A 324 5.26 -20.97 4.19
C PHE A 324 5.79 -22.24 4.95
N ARG A 325 5.10 -23.37 5.01
CA ARG A 325 5.61 -24.60 5.68
C ARG A 325 5.58 -25.79 4.73
N ARG A 326 6.56 -26.69 4.91
CA ARG A 326 6.49 -28.10 4.47
C ARG A 326 6.02 -28.90 5.67
N PHE A 327 4.96 -29.68 5.53
CA PHE A 327 4.54 -30.67 6.51
C PHE A 327 4.92 -32.06 5.97
N SER A 328 5.49 -32.93 6.80
CA SER A 328 5.53 -34.37 6.48
C SER A 328 4.46 -35.06 7.33
N ALA A 329 3.46 -35.65 6.69
CA ALA A 329 2.49 -36.52 7.36
C ALA A 329 2.71 -37.95 6.86
N GLY A 330 3.54 -38.73 7.57
CA GLY A 330 3.95 -40.08 7.14
C GLY A 330 4.83 -40.07 5.88
N ASN A 331 4.70 -41.09 5.02
CA ASN A 331 5.41 -41.21 3.73
C ASN A 331 4.98 -40.17 2.66
N ARG A 332 4.41 -39.03 3.06
CA ARG A 332 3.93 -37.98 2.15
C ARG A 332 4.40 -36.60 2.60
N GLU A 333 4.94 -35.86 1.64
CA GLU A 333 5.29 -34.45 1.76
C GLU A 333 4.06 -33.60 1.41
N LEU A 334 3.72 -32.65 2.28
CA LEU A 334 2.62 -31.70 2.17
C LEU A 334 3.20 -30.27 2.29
N SER A 335 2.56 -29.28 1.69
CA SER A 335 2.93 -27.86 1.85
C SER A 335 1.69 -27.05 2.21
N ALA A 336 1.82 -26.11 3.15
CA ALA A 336 0.76 -25.22 3.60
C ALA A 336 1.41 -23.93 4.13
N ALA A 337 0.81 -22.77 3.92
CA ALA A 337 1.29 -21.55 4.58
C ALA A 337 0.61 -21.38 5.95
N GLU A 338 1.19 -20.61 6.86
CA GLU A 338 0.60 -20.22 8.12
C GLU A 338 0.97 -18.75 8.34
N TYR A 339 -0.04 -17.93 8.60
CA TYR A 339 0.12 -16.51 8.86
C TYR A 339 -0.11 -16.32 10.34
N GLU A 340 0.91 -15.89 11.06
CA GLU A 340 0.74 -15.46 12.44
C GLU A 340 0.83 -13.95 12.53
N TRP A 341 -0.31 -13.34 12.88
CA TRP A 341 -0.47 -11.91 13.05
C TRP A 341 -0.59 -11.59 14.53
N THR A 342 0.35 -10.85 15.11
CA THR A 342 0.13 -10.26 16.43
C THR A 342 -0.40 -8.86 16.24
N SER A 343 -1.72 -8.69 16.41
CA SER A 343 -2.36 -7.39 16.26
C SER A 343 -1.76 -6.36 17.22
N GLY A 344 -1.84 -5.07 16.89
CA GLY A 344 -1.39 -3.97 17.76
C GLY A 344 -2.06 -3.92 19.15
N SER A 345 -3.06 -4.77 19.42
CA SER A 345 -3.67 -4.97 20.73
C SER A 345 -2.93 -5.96 21.64
N GLY A 346 -1.88 -6.62 21.14
CA GLY A 346 -1.17 -7.70 21.82
C GLY A 346 -1.88 -9.06 21.75
N GLN A 347 -3.04 -9.15 21.09
CA GLN A 347 -3.67 -10.43 20.76
C GLN A 347 -3.03 -11.04 19.51
N ARG A 348 -2.46 -12.24 19.68
CA ARG A 348 -1.96 -13.10 18.60
C ARG A 348 -3.16 -13.77 17.92
N GLN A 349 -3.34 -13.50 16.64
CA GLN A 349 -4.30 -14.16 15.77
C GLN A 349 -3.53 -14.97 14.73
N THR A 350 -3.73 -16.28 14.74
CA THR A 350 -3.09 -17.21 13.80
C THR A 350 -4.08 -17.54 12.69
N TYR A 351 -3.82 -17.09 11.48
CA TYR A 351 -4.57 -17.46 10.28
C TYR A 351 -3.82 -18.62 9.61
N ARG A 352 -4.36 -19.85 9.69
CA ARG A 352 -3.72 -21.03 9.08
C ARG A 352 -4.08 -21.09 7.60
N VAL A 353 -3.16 -21.53 6.75
CA VAL A 353 -3.35 -21.59 5.30
C VAL A 353 -3.08 -23.02 4.81
N GLY A 354 -4.07 -23.91 4.97
CA GLY A 354 -3.93 -25.36 4.77
C GLY A 354 -4.95 -26.04 3.84
N HIS A 355 -4.47 -27.12 3.21
CA HIS A 355 -5.09 -27.98 2.19
C HIS A 355 -6.23 -28.90 2.69
N HIS A 356 -7.11 -29.33 1.76
CA HIS A 356 -8.07 -30.44 1.89
C HIS A 356 -7.67 -31.61 0.97
N ASP A 357 -7.32 -32.76 1.55
CA ASP A 357 -6.65 -33.92 0.92
C ASP A 357 -7.17 -34.34 -0.48
N THR A 358 -6.38 -34.12 -1.54
CA THR A 358 -6.69 -34.52 -2.94
C THR A 358 -5.48 -35.12 -3.66
N GLY A 359 -4.78 -36.06 -3.04
CA GLY A 359 -4.14 -37.21 -3.71
C GLY A 359 -3.10 -37.01 -4.82
N LEU A 360 -2.71 -35.80 -5.22
CA LEU A 360 -1.75 -35.53 -6.30
C LEU A 360 -0.76 -34.44 -5.87
N TYR A 361 0.53 -34.74 -6.01
CA TYR A 361 1.65 -33.88 -5.64
C TYR A 361 1.57 -32.50 -6.33
N ARG A 362 1.27 -31.46 -5.56
CA ARG A 362 1.41 -30.04 -5.92
C ARG A 362 1.62 -29.22 -4.64
N HIS A 363 2.63 -28.36 -4.63
CA HIS A 363 2.83 -27.40 -3.55
C HIS A 363 1.77 -26.31 -3.69
N SER A 364 1.01 -26.05 -2.64
CA SER A 364 -0.22 -25.27 -2.77
C SER A 364 -0.51 -24.36 -1.59
N PHE A 365 -1.31 -23.33 -1.85
CA PHE A 365 -1.61 -22.24 -0.93
C PHE A 365 -3.14 -22.03 -0.82
N SER A 366 -3.73 -22.21 0.36
CA SER A 366 -5.18 -22.02 0.66
C SER A 366 -5.34 -21.39 2.03
N LEU A 367 -6.02 -20.25 2.19
CA LEU A 367 -6.06 -19.51 3.46
C LEU A 367 -7.31 -19.95 4.28
N LYS A 368 -7.26 -20.05 5.61
CA LYS A 368 -8.38 -20.47 6.47
C LYS A 368 -8.44 -19.56 7.71
N LYS A 369 -9.64 -19.35 8.27
CA LYS A 369 -9.83 -18.61 9.53
C LYS A 369 -9.46 -19.51 10.72
N TRP A 370 -8.87 -18.95 11.79
CA TRP A 370 -8.46 -19.71 13.00
C TRP A 370 -9.58 -20.55 13.63
N GLU A 371 -10.82 -20.04 13.59
CA GLU A 371 -11.99 -20.68 14.21
C GLU A 371 -12.35 -22.00 13.53
N ASP A 372 -12.13 -22.11 12.22
CA ASP A 372 -12.39 -23.32 11.42
C ASP A 372 -11.32 -24.40 11.64
N VAL A 373 -10.14 -24.01 12.14
CA VAL A 373 -9.00 -24.90 12.38
C VAL A 373 -9.11 -25.64 13.72
N ARG A 374 -9.96 -25.18 14.64
CA ARG A 374 -10.19 -25.83 15.94
C ARG A 374 -11.15 -27.02 15.88
N GLN A 375 -11.88 -27.20 14.78
CA GLN A 375 -12.91 -28.23 14.64
C GLN A 375 -12.47 -29.46 13.83
N GLU A 376 -11.29 -29.41 13.19
CA GLU A 376 -10.58 -30.55 12.57
C GLU A 376 -9.50 -31.07 13.53
#